data_AF-A0A7Y4WJZ2-F1
#
_entry.id   AF-A0A7Y4WJZ2-F1
#
_cell.length_a   1.000
_cell.length_b   1.000
_cell.length_c   1.000
_cell.angle_alpha   90.00
_cell.angle_beta   90.00
_cell.angle_gamma   90.00
#
_symmetry.space_group_name_H-M   'P 1'
#
loop_
_entity.id
_entity.type
_entity.pdbx_description
1 polymer ?
#
loop_
_entity_poly.entity_id
_entity_poly.type
_entity_poly.pdbx_seq_one_letter_code
_entity_poly.pdbx_strand_id
1 'polypeptide(L)'
;MKQIKFSKTLIVTIFSIFLSIQAHAQFELKINPIAALFEVAHINVEKGINEDMSIDLDIIAGSEVLYLTPSFKYYFNPSEKGSNKFYFSAFVPIGSFEDNDFLVGIGFGAGYKFVSKKNVVFEIGTGIGRAFNDYFVPYARFGVGYRFNKK
;
A
#
# COMPACT_ATOMS: atom_id res chain seq x y z
N MET A 1 17.58 6.28 -29.72
CA MET A 1 17.17 6.18 -28.30
C MET A 1 18.41 5.98 -27.44
N LYS A 2 18.72 6.88 -26.49
CA LYS A 2 19.89 6.75 -25.61
C LYS A 2 19.60 5.72 -24.51
N GLN A 3 20.38 4.64 -24.44
CA GLN A 3 20.33 3.72 -23.30
C GLN A 3 20.90 4.41 -22.06
N ILE A 4 20.08 4.53 -21.02
CA ILE A 4 20.50 5.00 -19.70
C ILE A 4 21.28 3.85 -19.05
N LYS A 5 22.60 3.98 -18.93
CA LYS A 5 23.44 3.03 -18.18
C LYS A 5 23.34 3.35 -16.69
N PHE A 6 22.57 2.57 -15.94
CA PHE A 6 22.58 2.64 -14.48
C PHE A 6 23.95 2.20 -13.95
N SER A 7 24.67 3.11 -13.29
CA SER A 7 25.93 2.80 -12.63
C SER A 7 25.68 1.83 -11.46
N LYS A 8 26.49 0.78 -11.34
CA LYS A 8 26.44 -0.17 -10.20
C LYS A 8 26.56 0.57 -8.86
N THR A 9 27.29 1.68 -8.82
CA THR A 9 27.42 2.55 -7.64
C THR A 9 26.10 3.20 -7.25
N LEU A 10 25.29 3.62 -8.23
CA LEU A 10 23.97 4.24 -7.97
C LEU A 10 23.01 3.22 -7.32
N ILE A 11 23.03 1.97 -7.77
CA ILE A 11 22.21 0.89 -7.19
C ILE A 11 22.63 0.63 -5.74
N VAL A 12 23.94 0.56 -5.47
CA VAL A 12 24.46 0.35 -4.11
C VAL A 12 24.13 1.53 -3.20
N THR A 13 24.24 2.77 -3.68
CA THR A 13 23.87 3.97 -2.90
C THR A 13 22.37 3.98 -2.59
N ILE A 14 21.52 3.68 -3.56
CA ILE A 14 20.07 3.55 -3.36
C ILE A 14 19.78 2.47 -2.32
N PHE A 15 20.41 1.30 -2.45
CA PHE A 15 20.24 0.17 -1.53
C PHE A 15 20.70 0.50 -0.09
N SER A 16 21.84 1.20 0.06
CA SER A 16 22.36 1.64 1.36
C SER A 16 21.46 2.67 2.04
N ILE A 17 20.85 3.58 1.28
CA ILE A 17 19.84 4.52 1.80
C ILE A 17 18.58 3.75 2.25
N PHE A 18 18.15 2.74 1.49
CA PHE A 18 17.02 1.90 1.88
C PHE A 18 17.24 1.14 3.20
N LEU A 19 18.47 0.69 3.46
CA LEU A 19 18.85 -0.01 4.70
C LEU A 19 18.83 0.92 5.93
N SER A 20 19.27 2.17 5.79
CA SER A 20 19.34 3.12 6.92
C SER A 20 17.96 3.59 7.40
N ILE A 21 16.95 3.59 6.52
CA ILE A 21 15.58 3.99 6.87
C ILE A 21 14.86 2.88 7.70
N GLN A 22 15.34 1.63 7.66
CA GLN A 22 14.65 0.51 8.35
C GLN A 22 14.80 0.54 9.88
N ALA A 23 15.83 1.20 10.43
CA ALA A 23 16.13 1.14 11.87
C ALA A 23 15.08 1.85 12.76
N HIS A 24 14.25 2.73 12.19
CA HIS A 24 13.24 3.51 12.95
C HIS A 24 11.84 3.54 12.32
N ALA A 25 11.66 2.96 11.14
CA ALA A 25 10.38 2.96 10.45
C ALA A 25 9.52 1.75 10.85
N GLN A 26 8.27 2.02 11.20
CA GLN A 26 7.27 0.99 11.43
C GLN A 26 6.97 0.22 10.15
N PHE A 27 6.85 -1.11 10.24
CA PHE A 27 6.51 -1.97 9.10
C PHE A 27 5.25 -2.78 9.42
N GLU A 28 4.35 -2.92 8.46
CA GLU A 28 3.14 -3.72 8.61
C GLU A 28 2.95 -4.65 7.42
N LEU A 29 2.48 -5.86 7.72
CA LEU A 29 2.00 -6.82 6.74
C LEU A 29 0.54 -7.12 7.05
N LYS A 30 -0.35 -6.94 6.08
CA LYS A 30 -1.78 -7.23 6.20
C LYS A 30 -2.23 -8.12 5.05
N ILE A 31 -3.27 -8.89 5.31
CA ILE A 31 -3.99 -9.67 4.31
C ILE A 31 -5.47 -9.29 4.33
N ASN A 32 -6.16 -9.48 3.22
CA ASN A 32 -7.61 -9.41 3.18
C ASN A 32 -8.19 -10.84 3.20
N PRO A 33 -8.65 -11.34 4.36
CA PRO A 33 -9.22 -12.69 4.45
C PRO A 33 -10.54 -12.83 3.70
N ILE A 34 -11.24 -11.73 3.40
CA ILE A 34 -12.47 -11.76 2.60
C ILE A 34 -12.12 -12.04 1.13
N ALA A 35 -11.03 -11.47 0.61
CA ALA A 35 -10.59 -11.71 -0.77
C ALA A 35 -10.26 -13.19 -1.02
N ALA A 36 -9.71 -13.88 -0.01
CA ALA A 36 -9.42 -15.31 -0.09
C ALA A 36 -10.67 -16.19 -0.31
N LEU A 37 -11.87 -15.72 0.07
CA LEU A 37 -13.14 -16.40 -0.20
C LEU A 37 -13.53 -16.39 -1.68
N PHE A 38 -12.89 -15.53 -2.49
CA PHE A 38 -13.13 -15.37 -3.92
C PHE A 38 -11.92 -15.79 -4.76
N GLU A 39 -11.03 -16.63 -4.21
CA GLU A 39 -9.81 -17.10 -4.88
C GLU A 39 -8.82 -15.99 -5.29
N VAL A 40 -8.92 -14.84 -4.61
CA VAL A 40 -8.05 -13.69 -4.82
C VAL A 40 -7.10 -13.54 -3.63
N ALA A 41 -5.80 -13.58 -3.91
CA ALA A 41 -4.79 -13.20 -2.94
C ALA A 41 -4.73 -11.67 -2.85
N HIS A 42 -4.88 -11.11 -1.65
CA HIS A 42 -4.73 -9.68 -1.42
C HIS A 42 -3.83 -9.45 -0.20
N ILE A 43 -2.65 -8.92 -0.47
CA ILE A 43 -1.59 -8.63 0.50
C ILE A 43 -1.32 -7.13 0.48
N ASN A 44 -1.18 -6.53 1.66
CA ASN A 44 -0.73 -5.16 1.80
C ASN A 44 0.56 -5.11 2.63
N VAL A 45 1.53 -4.34 2.13
CA VAL A 45 2.74 -4.00 2.87
C VAL A 45 2.75 -2.50 3.11
N GLU A 46 2.86 -2.08 4.37
CA GLU A 46 2.89 -0.67 4.73
C GLU A 46 4.16 -0.32 5.51
N LYS A 47 4.72 0.84 5.21
CA LYS A 47 5.85 1.43 5.92
C LYS A 47 5.50 2.83 6.41
N GLY A 48 5.60 3.04 7.71
CA GLY A 48 5.49 4.37 8.32
C GLY A 48 6.66 5.25 7.92
N ILE A 49 6.39 6.47 7.44
CA ILE A 49 7.40 7.50 7.20
C ILE A 49 7.64 8.28 8.49
N ASN A 50 6.56 8.65 9.16
CA ASN A 50 6.53 9.34 10.44
C ASN A 50 5.22 8.95 11.18
N GLU A 51 4.75 9.77 12.13
CA GLU A 51 3.56 9.44 12.93
C GLU A 51 2.26 9.61 12.16
N ASP A 52 2.21 10.54 11.23
CA ASP A 52 1.02 10.93 10.49
C ASP A 52 1.08 10.50 9.02
N MET A 53 2.17 9.94 8.52
CA MET A 53 2.35 9.57 7.12
C MET A 53 2.89 8.15 6.96
N SER A 54 2.36 7.43 5.97
CA SER A 54 2.88 6.14 5.54
C SER A 54 2.81 6.00 4.03
N ILE A 55 3.60 5.06 3.52
CA ILE A 55 3.44 4.52 2.16
C ILE A 55 3.05 3.05 2.28
N ASP A 56 2.18 2.59 1.39
CA ASP A 56 1.85 1.18 1.30
C ASP A 56 1.76 0.70 -0.15
N LEU A 57 1.78 -0.61 -0.30
CA LEU A 57 1.60 -1.31 -1.57
C LEU A 57 0.56 -2.41 -1.34
N ASP A 58 -0.60 -2.28 -1.98
CA ASP A 58 -1.51 -3.41 -2.18
C ASP A 58 -1.06 -4.24 -3.37
N ILE A 59 -1.10 -5.55 -3.20
CA ILE A 59 -0.90 -6.55 -4.24
C ILE A 59 -2.17 -7.41 -4.24
N ILE A 60 -2.90 -7.39 -5.34
CA ILE A 60 -4.09 -8.23 -5.55
C ILE A 60 -3.78 -9.14 -6.74
N ALA A 61 -3.86 -10.45 -6.54
CA ALA A 61 -3.57 -11.45 -7.57
C ALA A 61 -4.66 -12.53 -7.59
N GLY A 62 -5.18 -12.84 -8.77
CA GLY A 62 -6.13 -13.91 -9.06
C GLY A 62 -5.82 -14.55 -10.42
N SER A 63 -6.72 -15.41 -10.92
CA SER A 63 -6.55 -16.11 -12.20
C SER A 63 -6.34 -15.18 -13.40
N GLU A 64 -7.04 -14.04 -13.42
CA GLU A 64 -7.07 -13.10 -14.56
C GLU A 64 -6.74 -11.66 -14.15
N VAL A 65 -6.37 -11.47 -12.88
CA VAL A 65 -6.19 -10.16 -12.28
C VAL A 65 -4.84 -10.06 -11.58
N LEU A 66 -4.09 -9.01 -11.89
CA LEU A 66 -2.93 -8.59 -11.11
C LEU A 66 -2.98 -7.06 -10.94
N TYR A 67 -3.18 -6.60 -9.71
CA TYR A 67 -3.07 -5.19 -9.32
C TYR A 67 -1.92 -4.97 -8.36
N LEU A 68 -1.18 -3.91 -8.65
CA LEU A 68 -0.26 -3.26 -7.73
C LEU A 68 -0.80 -1.85 -7.50
N THR A 69 -1.07 -1.51 -6.25
CA THR A 69 -1.56 -0.17 -5.89
C THR A 69 -0.66 0.44 -4.83
N PRO A 70 0.44 1.10 -5.22
CA PRO A 70 1.16 1.98 -4.31
C PRO A 70 0.25 3.13 -3.85
N SER A 71 0.28 3.40 -2.55
CA SER A 71 -0.50 4.45 -1.91
C SER A 71 0.33 5.26 -0.95
N PHE A 72 0.05 6.56 -0.90
CA PHE A 72 0.48 7.46 0.16
C PHE A 72 -0.69 7.71 1.10
N LYS A 73 -0.46 7.71 2.41
CA LYS A 73 -1.48 7.97 3.43
C LYS A 73 -1.08 9.09 4.37
N TYR A 74 -2.09 9.85 4.79
CA TYR A 74 -2.03 10.83 5.85
C TYR A 74 -3.05 10.51 6.94
N TYR A 75 -2.60 10.29 8.17
CA TYR A 75 -3.40 9.92 9.34
C TYR A 75 -3.74 11.15 10.18
N PHE A 76 -5.01 11.23 10.60
CA PHE A 76 -5.51 12.30 11.45
C PHE A 76 -5.46 11.89 12.92
N ASN A 77 -4.83 12.73 13.74
CA ASN A 77 -4.70 12.55 15.19
C ASN A 77 -4.22 11.14 15.57
N PRO A 78 -3.10 10.64 15.01
CA PRO A 78 -2.58 9.32 15.37
C PRO A 78 -2.38 9.21 16.88
N SER A 79 -2.55 8.01 17.43
CA SER A 79 -2.15 7.77 18.83
C SER A 79 -0.62 7.69 18.93
N GLU A 80 -0.12 7.55 20.16
CA GLU A 80 1.27 7.20 20.49
C GLU A 80 1.86 6.03 19.67
N LYS A 81 1.02 5.17 19.09
CA LYS A 81 1.47 4.06 18.23
C LYS A 81 1.93 4.50 16.84
N GLY A 82 1.61 5.72 16.41
CA GLY A 82 1.86 6.22 15.06
C GLY A 82 1.03 5.51 13.98
N SER A 83 0.88 6.20 12.85
CA SER A 83 0.25 5.74 11.60
C SER A 83 -1.00 4.90 11.89
N ASN A 84 -1.98 5.44 12.60
CA ASN A 84 -3.23 4.74 12.94
C ASN A 84 -4.40 5.72 13.08
N LYS A 85 -5.61 5.17 13.26
CA LYS A 85 -6.91 5.83 13.21
C LYS A 85 -7.29 6.25 11.78
N PHE A 86 -8.03 7.34 11.66
CA PHE A 86 -8.56 7.82 10.39
C PHE A 86 -7.43 8.30 9.49
N TYR A 87 -7.53 8.03 8.19
CA TYR A 87 -6.57 8.52 7.19
C TYR A 87 -7.25 8.91 5.88
N PHE A 88 -6.61 9.82 5.14
CA PHE A 88 -6.81 9.97 3.70
C PHE A 88 -5.64 9.33 2.95
N SER A 89 -5.90 8.85 1.74
CA SER A 89 -4.89 8.25 0.88
C SER A 89 -4.99 8.77 -0.54
N ALA A 90 -3.85 8.92 -1.19
CA ALA A 90 -3.74 9.03 -2.65
C ALA A 90 -3.08 7.76 -3.17
N PHE A 91 -3.58 7.18 -4.25
CA PHE A 91 -3.11 5.89 -4.75
C PHE A 91 -3.02 5.86 -6.28
N VAL A 92 -2.16 4.97 -6.78
CA VAL A 92 -1.92 4.77 -8.21
C VAL A 92 -2.16 3.29 -8.52
N PRO A 93 -3.33 2.88 -9.04
CA PRO A 93 -3.55 1.51 -9.46
C PRO A 93 -2.77 1.24 -10.75
N ILE A 94 -2.05 0.12 -10.78
CA ILE A 94 -1.29 -0.38 -11.94
C ILE A 94 -1.59 -1.87 -12.07
N GLY A 95 -2.08 -2.35 -13.21
CA GLY A 95 -2.43 -3.76 -13.34
C GLY A 95 -3.06 -4.15 -14.66
N SER A 96 -3.60 -5.36 -14.71
CA SER A 96 -4.37 -5.87 -15.85
C SER A 96 -5.69 -6.46 -15.37
N PHE A 97 -6.76 -6.16 -16.11
CA PHE A 97 -8.04 -6.88 -16.05
C PHE A 97 -8.11 -7.88 -17.22
N GLU A 98 -9.18 -8.70 -17.26
CA GLU A 98 -9.55 -9.57 -18.38
C GLU A 98 -9.13 -8.99 -19.74
N ASP A 99 -8.64 -9.86 -20.64
CA ASP A 99 -8.13 -9.54 -21.98
C ASP A 99 -6.78 -8.77 -22.06
N ASN A 100 -6.00 -8.71 -20.97
CA ASN A 100 -4.69 -8.03 -20.89
C ASN A 100 -4.74 -6.50 -21.09
N ASP A 101 -5.89 -5.87 -20.86
CA ASP A 101 -5.99 -4.43 -20.88
C ASP A 101 -5.22 -3.85 -19.69
N PHE A 102 -4.11 -3.19 -20.00
CA PHE A 102 -3.25 -2.57 -19.01
C PHE A 102 -3.91 -1.31 -18.44
N LEU A 103 -4.08 -1.28 -17.12
CA LEU A 103 -4.66 -0.19 -16.37
C LEU A 103 -3.57 0.56 -15.62
N VAL A 104 -3.55 1.88 -15.79
CA VAL A 104 -2.86 2.82 -14.92
C VAL A 104 -3.80 3.97 -14.60
N GLY A 105 -3.89 4.36 -13.35
CA GLY A 105 -4.75 5.46 -12.93
C GLY A 105 -4.24 6.23 -11.74
N ILE A 106 -5.11 7.08 -11.21
CA ILE A 106 -4.92 7.76 -9.92
C ILE A 106 -6.25 7.75 -9.16
N GLY A 107 -6.17 7.76 -7.84
CA GLY A 107 -7.36 7.83 -7.00
C GLY A 107 -7.09 8.33 -5.61
N PHE A 108 -8.18 8.53 -4.88
CA PHE A 108 -8.18 8.97 -3.50
C PHE A 108 -9.08 8.07 -2.66
N GLY A 109 -8.70 7.90 -1.41
CA GLY A 109 -9.45 7.08 -0.48
C GLY A 109 -9.38 7.64 0.94
N ALA A 110 -10.23 7.07 1.78
CA ALA A 110 -10.21 7.30 3.20
C ALA A 110 -10.43 5.98 3.93
N GLY A 111 -9.98 5.91 5.17
CA GLY A 111 -10.19 4.72 5.97
C GLY A 111 -9.86 4.92 7.43
N TYR A 112 -9.96 3.83 8.18
CA TYR A 112 -9.62 3.78 9.58
C TYR A 112 -8.77 2.56 9.85
N LYS A 113 -7.65 2.77 10.54
CA LYS A 113 -6.74 1.71 10.95
C LYS A 113 -6.65 1.61 12.47
N PHE A 114 -7.05 0.49 13.02
CA PHE A 114 -6.89 0.18 14.43
C PHE A 114 -5.65 -0.68 14.66
N VAL A 115 -4.84 -0.32 15.66
CA VAL A 115 -3.68 -1.13 16.08
C VAL A 115 -3.80 -1.47 17.56
N SER A 116 -3.85 -2.76 17.86
CA SER A 116 -4.00 -3.30 19.21
C SER A 116 -2.71 -3.12 20.04
N LYS A 117 -2.77 -3.38 21.35
CA LYS A 117 -1.57 -3.35 22.23
C LYS A 117 -0.55 -4.45 21.88
N LYS A 118 -1.03 -5.51 21.24
CA LYS A 118 -0.25 -6.67 20.77
C LYS A 118 0.15 -6.55 19.29
N ASN A 119 0.16 -5.34 18.73
CA ASN A 119 0.54 -5.05 17.34
C ASN A 119 -0.31 -5.71 16.24
N VAL A 120 -1.44 -6.34 16.59
CA VAL A 120 -2.45 -6.75 15.60
C VAL A 120 -3.09 -5.51 14.98
N VAL A 121 -3.17 -5.48 13.65
CA VAL A 121 -3.70 -4.39 12.84
C VAL A 121 -5.02 -4.81 12.21
N PHE A 122 -6.00 -3.91 12.27
CA PHE A 122 -7.26 -4.01 11.53
C PHE A 122 -7.43 -2.72 10.73
N GLU A 123 -7.80 -2.83 9.47
CA GLU A 123 -7.98 -1.69 8.58
C GLU A 123 -9.24 -1.87 7.75
N ILE A 124 -10.01 -0.79 7.65
CA ILE A 124 -11.12 -0.68 6.71
C ILE A 124 -10.97 0.64 5.96
N GLY A 125 -11.21 0.62 4.65
CA GLY A 125 -11.11 1.82 3.83
C GLY A 125 -11.89 1.70 2.54
N THR A 126 -12.16 2.84 1.93
CA THR A 126 -12.81 2.95 0.63
C THR A 126 -12.23 4.11 -0.14
N GLY A 127 -12.39 4.11 -1.45
CA GLY A 127 -11.92 5.16 -2.32
C GLY A 127 -12.44 5.00 -3.74
N ILE A 128 -12.12 6.01 -4.53
CA ILE A 128 -12.47 6.08 -5.93
C ILE A 128 -11.27 6.58 -6.72
N GLY A 129 -11.11 6.07 -7.92
CA GLY A 129 -10.08 6.49 -8.85
C GLY A 129 -10.56 6.45 -10.29
N ARG A 130 -9.72 6.95 -11.17
CA ARG A 130 -9.92 6.92 -12.62
C ARG A 130 -8.63 6.49 -13.29
N ALA A 131 -8.77 5.55 -14.21
CA ALA A 131 -7.69 5.13 -15.08
C ALA A 131 -7.56 6.04 -16.30
N PHE A 132 -6.38 6.09 -16.89
CA PHE A 132 -6.10 6.93 -18.08
C PHE A 132 -6.80 6.43 -19.34
N ASN A 133 -7.28 5.19 -19.35
CA ASN A 133 -8.16 4.61 -20.36
C ASN A 133 -9.66 4.81 -20.00
N ASP A 134 -9.97 5.80 -19.16
CA ASP A 134 -11.31 6.20 -18.73
C ASP A 134 -12.11 5.20 -17.89
N TYR A 135 -11.51 4.08 -17.48
CA TYR A 135 -12.16 3.15 -16.56
C TYR A 135 -12.28 3.77 -15.15
N PHE A 136 -13.44 3.57 -14.54
CA PHE A 136 -13.67 3.87 -13.14
C PHE A 136 -12.99 2.81 -12.26
N VAL A 137 -12.26 3.23 -11.24
CA VAL A 137 -11.54 2.35 -10.33
C VAL A 137 -12.17 2.44 -8.94
N PRO A 138 -13.08 1.51 -8.57
CA PRO A 138 -13.53 1.40 -7.19
C PRO A 138 -12.39 0.85 -6.33
N TYR A 139 -12.26 1.38 -5.11
CA TYR A 139 -11.25 0.94 -4.17
C TYR A 139 -11.90 0.59 -2.83
N ALA A 140 -11.70 -0.64 -2.38
CA ALA A 140 -12.18 -1.13 -1.11
C ALA A 140 -11.04 -1.86 -0.40
N ARG A 141 -10.86 -1.55 0.88
CA ARG A 141 -9.83 -2.13 1.72
C ARG A 141 -10.44 -2.75 2.95
N PHE A 142 -10.11 -4.01 3.17
CA PHE A 142 -10.26 -4.70 4.44
C PHE A 142 -8.97 -5.44 4.72
N GLY A 143 -8.34 -5.18 5.85
CA GLY A 143 -7.02 -5.72 6.18
C GLY A 143 -6.96 -6.19 7.61
N VAL A 144 -6.45 -7.41 7.81
CA VAL A 144 -6.01 -7.91 9.12
C VAL A 144 -4.53 -8.25 9.02
N GLY A 145 -3.74 -7.83 10.00
CA GLY A 145 -2.30 -7.98 9.90
C GLY A 145 -1.54 -7.76 11.19
N TYR A 146 -0.24 -7.58 11.04
CA TYR A 146 0.69 -7.40 12.14
C TYR A 146 1.67 -6.26 11.87
N ARG A 147 1.94 -5.49 12.93
CA ARG A 147 2.91 -4.39 12.94
C ARG A 147 4.23 -4.84 13.57
N PHE A 148 5.28 -4.80 12.78
CA PHE A 148 6.65 -5.04 13.18
C PHE A 148 7.31 -3.73 13.59
N ASN A 149 8.05 -3.81 14.69
CA ASN A 149 8.64 -2.67 15.41
C ASN A 149 7.60 -1.73 16.02
N LYS A 150 7.77 -1.47 17.31
CA LYS A 150 7.09 -0.37 17.99
C LYS A 150 7.97 0.86 17.80
N LYS A 151 7.33 1.99 17.49
CA LYS A 151 7.99 3.27 17.68
C LYS A 151 8.20 3.51 19.17
#